data_AF-A0A4R6SEW9-F1
#
_entry.id   AF-A0A4R6SEW9-F1
#
_cell.length_a   1.000
_cell.length_b   1.000
_cell.length_c   1.000
_cell.angle_alpha   90.00
_cell.angle_beta   90.00
_cell.angle_gamma   90.00
#
_symmetry.space_group_name_H-M   'P 1'
#
loop_
_entity.id
_entity.type
_entity.pdbx_description
1 polymer ?
#
loop_
_entity_poly.entity_id
_entity_poly.type
_entity_poly.pdbx_seq_one_letter_code
_entity_poly.pdbx_strand_id
1 'polypeptide(L)'
;MTVRRIAALLASTCALALLAGCGTTVNTAKETFKRTTVPATAVTSGTGGPSPTGGPTGSEDPGHPVDPIYARDKLRLVYPCGLVDTKAIMGSSGEPEQPELQDYNKCFFTVKGDSSVPRAYVTLDEHTYVGDDDPKTTVAGLTATTDDTISQGTCFVEGIIQRDPDRSITLQVHWDGGDACDLGKKLLESVVKNIKAGSSLYRVAQGNLVNLDPCASLSDSEATSVLAGSAKPDDEADPHDCNWSAESGGETVRVHYLLGPDPSSVATESPKPVKVNSVDGISEKDSSGDGCTVSWKHKPVTGDNPDVDPSWFEVVEVAVDGKPGGKDSCEAALTAAKLVQSKLPAP
;
A
#
# COMPACT_ATOMS: atom_id res chain seq x y z
N MET A 1 16.81 -58.75 -15.21
CA MET A 1 18.02 -57.96 -15.52
C MET A 1 18.54 -57.37 -14.21
N THR A 2 19.81 -57.61 -13.95
CA THR A 2 20.46 -57.59 -12.65
C THR A 2 21.32 -56.33 -12.56
N VAL A 3 21.19 -55.50 -11.53
CA VAL A 3 22.27 -54.55 -11.19
C VAL A 3 22.47 -54.55 -9.68
N ARG A 4 23.57 -55.21 -9.29
CA ARG A 4 24.18 -55.21 -7.96
C ARG A 4 25.07 -53.98 -7.80
N ARG A 5 25.00 -53.38 -6.60
CA ARG A 5 26.11 -52.93 -5.73
C ARG A 5 27.41 -52.45 -6.38
N ILE A 6 27.76 -51.17 -6.18
CA ILE A 6 29.14 -50.75 -5.94
C ILE A 6 29.15 -49.74 -4.78
N ALA A 7 29.93 -50.05 -3.76
CA ALA A 7 30.25 -49.20 -2.62
C ALA A 7 31.74 -48.84 -2.68
N ALA A 8 32.07 -47.76 -1.97
CA ALA A 8 33.40 -47.31 -1.55
C ALA A 8 34.30 -46.62 -2.60
N LEU A 9 34.66 -45.35 -2.33
CA LEU A 9 36.02 -44.85 -2.15
C LEU A 9 36.04 -43.32 -2.33
N LEU A 10 36.38 -42.58 -1.27
CA LEU A 10 37.34 -41.46 -1.22
C LEU A 10 37.02 -40.55 -0.02
N ALA A 11 37.62 -40.91 1.11
CA ALA A 11 37.92 -40.01 2.21
C ALA A 11 39.40 -39.66 2.13
N SER A 12 39.74 -38.38 2.34
CA SER A 12 41.02 -37.80 2.78
C SER A 12 41.47 -36.60 1.94
N THR A 13 42.22 -35.69 2.61
CA THR A 13 42.95 -34.49 2.13
C THR A 13 42.07 -33.27 1.78
N CYS A 14 42.15 -32.08 2.38
CA CYS A 14 43.21 -31.40 3.14
C CYS A 14 42.62 -30.47 4.21
N ALA A 15 43.12 -30.60 5.44
CA ALA A 15 43.11 -29.56 6.45
C ALA A 15 44.45 -28.82 6.37
N LEU A 16 44.46 -27.52 6.00
CA LEU A 16 45.56 -26.55 6.23
C LEU A 16 45.21 -25.20 5.58
N ALA A 17 44.49 -24.35 6.30
CA ALA A 17 44.42 -22.90 6.04
C ALA A 17 44.05 -22.16 7.34
N LEU A 18 44.85 -22.39 8.39
CA LEU A 18 44.92 -21.50 9.55
C LEU A 18 46.20 -20.68 9.38
N LEU A 19 46.11 -19.36 9.66
CA LEU A 19 47.17 -18.35 9.77
C LEU A 19 47.34 -17.39 8.58
N ALA A 20 46.47 -16.38 8.51
CA ALA A 20 46.86 -14.99 8.20
C ALA A 20 45.72 -14.03 8.59
N GLY A 21 45.97 -13.07 9.49
CA GLY A 21 45.12 -11.88 9.59
C GLY A 21 44.65 -11.37 10.96
N CYS A 22 45.40 -11.54 12.05
CA CYS A 22 45.23 -10.67 13.24
C CYS A 22 46.40 -9.70 13.28
N GLY A 23 46.18 -8.42 12.94
CA GLY A 23 47.28 -7.46 12.95
C GLY A 23 46.98 -6.06 12.42
N THR A 24 45.83 -5.46 12.74
CA THR A 24 45.73 -4.00 12.78
C THR A 24 45.02 -3.60 14.06
N THR A 25 45.78 -2.98 14.97
CA THR A 25 45.26 -2.28 16.15
C THR A 25 44.37 -1.15 15.66
N VAL A 26 43.05 -1.31 15.78
CA VAL A 26 42.10 -0.21 15.56
C VAL A 26 42.30 0.75 16.73
N ASN A 27 42.89 1.91 16.45
CA ASN A 27 43.05 2.96 17.44
C ASN A 27 41.66 3.58 17.68
N THR A 28 41.02 3.20 18.79
CA THR A 28 39.73 3.74 19.24
C THR A 28 39.90 5.02 20.09
N ALA A 29 41.02 5.74 19.92
CA ALA A 29 41.16 7.06 20.52
C ALA A 29 40.01 7.95 20.04
N LYS A 30 39.25 8.47 21.01
CA LYS A 30 38.20 9.49 20.81
C LYS A 30 38.78 10.71 20.12
N GLU A 31 38.64 10.80 18.80
CA GLU A 31 38.87 12.06 18.11
C GLU A 31 37.68 12.99 18.39
N THR A 32 37.94 14.06 19.15
CA THR A 32 36.94 15.07 19.47
C THR A 32 36.97 16.13 18.37
N PHE A 33 36.20 15.94 17.31
CA PHE A 33 36.06 16.94 16.26
C PHE A 33 35.35 18.18 16.80
N LYS A 34 35.89 19.37 16.53
CA LYS A 34 35.23 20.63 16.89
C LYS A 34 33.92 20.73 16.13
N ARG A 35 32.79 20.75 16.85
CA ARG A 35 31.49 21.13 16.26
C ARG A 35 31.57 22.59 15.83
N THR A 36 31.52 22.84 14.53
CA THR A 36 31.22 24.17 14.00
C THR A 36 29.72 24.36 14.09
N THR A 37 29.26 25.11 15.08
CA THR A 37 27.85 25.54 15.16
C THR A 37 27.62 26.65 14.16
N VAL A 38 26.76 26.41 13.16
CA VAL A 38 26.23 27.47 12.28
C VAL A 38 25.27 28.32 13.12
N PRO A 39 25.44 29.65 13.20
CA PRO A 39 24.49 30.51 13.89
C PRO A 39 23.14 30.45 13.19
N ALA A 40 22.06 30.17 13.94
CA ALA A 40 20.72 30.43 13.48
C ALA A 40 20.54 31.94 13.34
N THR A 41 20.46 32.44 12.11
CA THR A 41 20.03 33.82 11.86
C THR A 41 18.59 33.93 12.35
N ALA A 42 18.38 34.75 13.38
CA ALA A 42 17.07 35.06 13.92
C ALA A 42 16.16 35.61 12.81
N VAL A 43 15.09 34.88 12.51
CA VAL A 43 14.01 35.37 11.66
C VAL A 43 13.31 36.48 12.43
N THR A 44 13.63 37.71 12.07
CA THR A 44 13.01 38.92 12.59
C THR A 44 11.68 39.10 11.88
N SER A 45 10.60 39.15 12.66
CA SER A 45 9.27 39.53 12.20
C SER A 45 9.31 40.95 11.60
N GLY A 46 8.83 41.12 10.36
CA GLY A 46 8.78 42.44 9.72
C GLY A 46 8.21 42.47 8.31
N THR A 47 6.88 42.60 8.22
CA THR A 47 6.12 43.46 7.27
C THR A 47 6.58 43.61 5.81
N GLY A 48 5.78 43.03 4.90
CA GLY A 48 5.15 43.73 3.76
C GLY A 48 6.00 44.16 2.56
N GLY A 49 5.85 43.44 1.44
CA GLY A 49 6.17 43.92 0.08
C GLY A 49 6.05 42.81 -0.97
N PRO A 50 5.31 43.00 -2.09
CA PRO A 50 5.04 41.93 -3.05
C PRO A 50 6.19 41.76 -4.04
N SER A 51 6.58 40.51 -4.31
CA SER A 51 7.47 40.15 -5.43
C SER A 51 7.02 38.83 -6.07
N PRO A 52 7.34 38.60 -7.36
CA PRO A 52 6.42 38.02 -8.33
C PRO A 52 6.61 36.52 -8.58
N THR A 53 5.51 35.87 -8.97
CA THR A 53 5.37 34.63 -9.77
C THR A 53 6.64 33.86 -10.14
N GLY A 54 6.75 32.60 -9.67
CA GLY A 54 7.54 31.56 -10.32
C GLY A 54 7.91 30.34 -9.45
N GLY A 55 7.04 29.32 -9.39
CA GLY A 55 7.42 27.91 -9.18
C GLY A 55 6.97 27.24 -7.87
N PRO A 56 6.30 26.07 -7.90
CA PRO A 56 6.23 25.17 -6.76
C PRO A 56 7.47 24.26 -6.79
N THR A 57 8.49 24.57 -6.00
CA THR A 57 9.41 23.54 -5.53
C THR A 57 8.79 23.01 -4.25
N GLY A 58 8.00 21.93 -4.35
CA GLY A 58 7.52 21.21 -3.17
C GLY A 58 8.75 20.79 -2.37
N SER A 59 8.86 21.29 -1.13
CA SER A 59 9.84 20.75 -0.20
C SER A 59 9.40 19.33 0.14
N GLU A 60 10.29 18.35 -0.05
CA GLU A 60 10.16 16.99 0.48
C GLU A 60 10.29 17.05 2.01
N ASP A 61 9.27 17.58 2.69
CA ASP A 61 9.19 17.61 4.14
C ASP A 61 8.78 16.20 4.63
N PRO A 62 9.59 15.52 5.47
CA PRO A 62 9.25 14.21 6.02
C PRO A 62 7.85 14.17 6.62
N GLY A 63 7.11 13.11 6.34
CA GLY A 63 5.74 12.91 6.83
C GLY A 63 4.68 13.76 6.14
N HIS A 64 5.04 14.49 5.07
CA HIS A 64 4.11 15.32 4.32
C HIS A 64 4.09 14.98 2.82
N PRO A 65 2.91 15.02 2.17
CA PRO A 65 2.82 14.87 0.73
C PRO A 65 3.62 15.96 -0.01
N VAL A 66 4.30 15.58 -1.09
CA VAL A 66 5.09 16.50 -1.95
C VAL A 66 4.22 17.57 -2.63
N ASP A 67 2.92 17.32 -2.73
CA ASP A 67 1.89 18.26 -3.15
C ASP A 67 0.60 17.95 -2.35
N PRO A 68 -0.13 18.94 -1.81
CA PRO A 68 -1.37 18.72 -1.06
C PRO A 68 -2.44 17.91 -1.80
N ILE A 69 -2.40 17.83 -3.14
CA ILE A 69 -3.33 16.98 -3.89
C ILE A 69 -3.10 15.48 -3.68
N TYR A 70 -1.91 15.11 -3.22
CA TYR A 70 -1.56 13.74 -2.84
C TYR A 70 -1.81 13.45 -1.36
N ALA A 71 -2.41 14.39 -0.61
CA ALA A 71 -2.87 14.08 0.73
C ALA A 71 -3.87 12.92 0.69
N ARG A 72 -3.75 12.02 1.66
CA ARG A 72 -4.51 10.77 1.70
C ARG A 72 -6.03 10.98 1.63
N ASP A 73 -6.55 11.98 2.33
CA ASP A 73 -7.97 12.34 2.29
C ASP A 73 -8.45 12.76 0.89
N LYS A 74 -7.55 13.28 0.05
CA LYS A 74 -7.81 13.57 -1.36
C LYS A 74 -7.74 12.32 -2.21
N LEU A 75 -6.73 11.48 -2.01
CA LEU A 75 -6.53 10.26 -2.79
C LEU A 75 -7.63 9.22 -2.57
N ARG A 76 -8.25 9.17 -1.38
CA ARG A 76 -9.48 8.36 -1.13
C ARG A 76 -10.59 8.61 -2.14
N LEU A 77 -10.73 9.85 -2.60
CA LEU A 77 -11.80 10.25 -3.51
C LEU A 77 -11.45 10.04 -4.98
N VAL A 78 -10.20 9.70 -5.29
CA VAL A 78 -9.74 9.54 -6.66
C VAL A 78 -10.14 8.16 -7.16
N TYR A 79 -10.83 8.12 -8.29
CA TYR A 79 -11.21 6.89 -8.97
C TYR A 79 -10.09 6.45 -9.94
N PRO A 80 -9.35 5.36 -9.65
CA PRO A 80 -8.12 5.02 -10.36
C PRO A 80 -8.34 4.60 -11.82
N CYS A 81 -9.49 3.99 -12.14
CA CYS A 81 -9.77 3.53 -13.50
C CYS A 81 -9.95 4.63 -14.53
N GLY A 82 -10.37 5.83 -14.11
CA GLY A 82 -10.44 6.99 -15.01
C GLY A 82 -9.16 7.84 -15.07
N LEU A 83 -8.07 7.44 -14.40
CA LEU A 83 -6.81 8.19 -14.40
C LEU A 83 -5.90 7.87 -15.59
N VAL A 84 -6.11 6.74 -16.25
CA VAL A 84 -5.25 6.32 -17.36
C VAL A 84 -5.90 6.66 -18.69
N ASP A 85 -5.11 7.26 -19.58
CA ASP A 85 -5.49 7.35 -20.98
C ASP A 85 -5.30 5.97 -21.62
N THR A 86 -6.39 5.23 -21.77
CA THR A 86 -6.36 3.88 -22.35
C THR A 86 -5.77 3.87 -23.75
N LYS A 87 -5.81 4.98 -24.50
CA LYS A 87 -5.13 5.09 -25.80
C LYS A 87 -3.61 4.96 -25.68
N ALA A 88 -3.03 5.42 -24.57
CA ALA A 88 -1.60 5.27 -24.31
C ALA A 88 -1.21 3.80 -24.12
N ILE A 89 -2.11 2.99 -23.54
CA ILE A 89 -1.96 1.53 -23.42
C ILE A 89 -2.17 0.85 -24.78
N MET A 90 -3.20 1.25 -25.53
CA MET A 90 -3.63 0.57 -26.75
C MET A 90 -2.64 0.66 -27.93
N GLY A 91 -1.76 1.66 -27.95
CA GLY A 91 -1.07 2.04 -29.18
C GLY A 91 -2.07 2.29 -30.32
N SER A 92 -1.71 1.95 -31.56
CA SER A 92 -2.56 2.17 -32.74
C SER A 92 -3.45 0.97 -33.14
N SER A 93 -3.44 -0.15 -32.40
CA SER A 93 -3.95 -1.44 -32.92
C SER A 93 -4.83 -2.28 -32.00
N GLY A 94 -4.99 -1.92 -30.73
CA GLY A 94 -5.85 -2.66 -29.79
C GLY A 94 -7.25 -2.08 -29.62
N GLU A 95 -8.23 -2.91 -29.22
CA GLU A 95 -9.50 -2.46 -28.64
C GLU A 95 -9.38 -2.56 -27.11
N PRO A 96 -9.65 -1.50 -26.34
CA PRO A 96 -9.53 -1.55 -24.89
C PRO A 96 -10.62 -2.47 -24.34
N GLU A 97 -10.26 -3.30 -23.36
CA GLU A 97 -11.28 -3.85 -22.48
C GLU A 97 -11.72 -2.75 -21.50
N GLN A 98 -12.86 -2.95 -20.85
CA GLN A 98 -13.24 -2.04 -19.77
C GLN A 98 -12.17 -2.16 -18.68
N PRO A 99 -11.70 -1.04 -18.09
CA PRO A 99 -10.89 -1.11 -16.90
C PRO A 99 -11.63 -1.92 -15.82
N GLU A 100 -10.86 -2.62 -15.00
CA GLU A 100 -11.40 -3.41 -13.90
C GLU A 100 -10.93 -2.79 -12.59
N LEU A 101 -11.86 -2.23 -11.84
CA LEU A 101 -11.59 -1.75 -10.50
C LEU A 101 -11.36 -2.95 -9.59
N GLN A 102 -10.15 -3.07 -9.04
CA GLN A 102 -9.76 -4.18 -8.18
C GLN A 102 -9.97 -3.84 -6.69
N ASP A 103 -9.83 -2.57 -6.35
CA ASP A 103 -10.14 -2.02 -5.02
C ASP A 103 -10.31 -0.48 -5.13
N TYR A 104 -10.60 0.23 -4.04
CA TYR A 104 -10.79 1.69 -4.07
C TYR A 104 -9.59 2.49 -4.58
N ASN A 105 -8.37 2.01 -4.36
CA ASN A 105 -7.15 2.68 -4.84
C ASN A 105 -6.48 1.95 -6.01
N LYS A 106 -7.09 0.87 -6.52
CA LYS A 106 -6.45 -0.04 -7.48
C LYS A 106 -7.29 -0.31 -8.71
N CYS A 107 -6.72 -0.10 -9.89
CA CYS A 107 -7.35 -0.46 -11.16
C CYS A 107 -6.44 -1.31 -12.02
N PHE A 108 -7.05 -2.25 -12.75
CA PHE A 108 -6.40 -3.07 -13.75
C PHE A 108 -6.86 -2.68 -15.15
N PHE A 109 -5.90 -2.59 -16.06
CA PHE A 109 -6.12 -2.24 -17.46
C PHE A 109 -5.57 -3.34 -18.35
N THR A 110 -6.38 -3.75 -19.31
CA THR A 110 -6.00 -4.72 -20.33
C THR A 110 -6.52 -4.30 -21.70
N VAL A 111 -5.91 -4.86 -22.74
CA VAL A 111 -6.28 -4.65 -24.14
C VAL A 111 -6.57 -6.02 -24.73
N LYS A 112 -7.59 -6.12 -25.59
CA LYS A 112 -7.86 -7.38 -26.29
C LYS A 112 -6.66 -7.77 -27.15
N GLY A 113 -6.13 -8.97 -26.96
CA GLY A 113 -5.01 -9.50 -27.74
C GLY A 113 -4.34 -10.72 -27.11
N ASP A 114 -3.18 -11.12 -27.65
CA ASP A 114 -2.30 -12.10 -27.03
C ASP A 114 -1.34 -11.42 -26.02
N SER A 115 -0.39 -12.16 -25.42
CA SER A 115 0.50 -11.61 -24.40
C SER A 115 1.44 -10.49 -24.90
N SER A 116 1.50 -10.23 -26.21
CA SER A 116 2.25 -9.10 -26.77
C SER A 116 1.56 -7.75 -26.55
N VAL A 117 0.31 -7.72 -26.06
CA VAL A 117 -0.38 -6.49 -25.66
C VAL A 117 -0.07 -6.11 -24.21
N PRO A 118 0.06 -4.82 -23.90
CA PRO A 118 0.37 -4.38 -22.55
C PRO A 118 -0.81 -4.57 -21.60
N ARG A 119 -0.49 -4.89 -20.35
CA ARG A 119 -1.38 -4.89 -19.19
C ARG A 119 -0.80 -3.99 -18.12
N ALA A 120 -1.64 -3.31 -17.35
CA ALA A 120 -1.16 -2.40 -16.31
C ALA A 120 -2.04 -2.46 -15.06
N TYR A 121 -1.41 -2.46 -13.89
CA TYR A 121 -2.07 -2.09 -12.63
C TYR A 121 -1.66 -0.68 -12.24
N VAL A 122 -2.62 0.10 -11.76
CA VAL A 122 -2.39 1.37 -11.08
C VAL A 122 -2.81 1.19 -9.64
N THR A 123 -1.92 1.47 -8.69
CA THR A 123 -2.23 1.55 -7.26
C THR A 123 -1.91 2.95 -6.76
N LEU A 124 -2.82 3.58 -6.03
CA LEU A 124 -2.63 4.91 -5.44
C LEU A 124 -2.26 4.81 -3.95
N ASP A 125 -1.30 5.62 -3.52
CA ASP A 125 -0.88 5.76 -2.12
C ASP A 125 -0.44 4.43 -1.48
N GLU A 126 0.29 3.63 -2.24
CA GLU A 126 0.87 2.39 -1.75
C GLU A 126 2.11 2.71 -0.93
N HIS A 127 2.28 2.03 0.22
CA HIS A 127 3.55 2.03 0.92
C HIS A 127 4.61 1.35 0.04
N THR A 128 5.66 2.09 -0.32
CA THR A 128 6.78 1.56 -1.09
C THR A 128 8.07 1.63 -0.29
N TYR A 129 9.07 0.85 -0.69
CA TYR A 129 10.42 0.96 -0.18
C TYR A 129 11.33 1.44 -1.32
N VAL A 130 11.78 2.69 -1.24
CA VAL A 130 12.78 3.22 -2.17
C VAL A 130 14.14 3.18 -1.52
N GLY A 131 14.99 2.26 -1.97
CA GLY A 131 16.39 2.19 -1.58
C GLY A 131 17.14 3.48 -1.92
N ASP A 132 18.13 3.82 -1.09
CA ASP A 132 18.98 5.00 -1.33
C ASP A 132 19.71 4.94 -2.68
N ASP A 133 20.12 3.73 -3.07
CA ASP A 133 20.87 3.40 -4.29
C ASP A 133 19.98 3.15 -5.51
N ASP A 134 18.65 3.15 -5.37
CA ASP A 134 17.75 2.89 -6.48
C ASP A 134 17.86 3.99 -7.54
N PRO A 135 17.89 3.65 -8.85
CA PRO A 135 17.92 4.63 -9.91
C PRO A 135 16.72 5.58 -9.84
N LYS A 136 16.99 6.86 -9.60
CA LYS A 136 15.98 7.92 -9.52
C LYS A 136 15.89 8.68 -10.83
N THR A 137 14.67 8.87 -11.31
CA THR A 137 14.32 9.74 -12.43
C THR A 137 13.22 10.72 -12.01
N THR A 138 12.83 11.62 -12.90
CA THR A 138 11.68 12.51 -12.69
C THR A 138 10.61 12.22 -13.73
N VAL A 139 9.39 11.98 -13.27
CA VAL A 139 8.21 11.73 -14.12
C VAL A 139 7.09 12.66 -13.68
N ALA A 140 6.63 13.53 -14.58
CA ALA A 140 5.61 14.56 -14.30
C ALA A 140 5.83 15.38 -13.01
N GLY A 141 7.10 15.59 -12.64
CA GLY A 141 7.51 16.35 -11.46
C GLY A 141 7.59 15.55 -10.16
N LEU A 142 7.34 14.24 -10.18
CA LEU A 142 7.60 13.33 -9.07
C LEU A 142 8.99 12.71 -9.22
N THR A 143 9.70 12.54 -8.11
CA THR A 143 10.81 11.58 -8.04
C THR A 143 10.23 10.19 -8.31
N ALA A 144 10.84 9.42 -9.20
CA ALA A 144 10.35 8.11 -9.55
C ALA A 144 11.47 7.07 -9.65
N THR A 145 11.16 5.83 -9.29
CA THR A 145 11.99 4.63 -9.44
C THR A 145 11.41 3.72 -10.51
N THR A 146 12.26 2.86 -11.08
CA THR A 146 11.82 1.79 -11.97
C THR A 146 12.54 0.49 -11.67
N ASP A 147 11.81 -0.62 -11.61
CA ASP A 147 12.36 -1.96 -11.43
C ASP A 147 11.77 -2.94 -12.46
N ASP A 148 12.62 -3.46 -13.35
CA ASP A 148 12.30 -4.48 -14.34
C ASP A 148 12.96 -5.84 -14.04
N THR A 149 13.56 -5.98 -12.86
CA THR A 149 14.35 -7.15 -12.48
C THR A 149 13.51 -8.24 -11.81
N ILE A 150 12.35 -7.88 -11.27
CA ILE A 150 11.45 -8.80 -10.55
C ILE A 150 10.88 -9.89 -11.47
N SER A 151 10.50 -9.53 -12.69
CA SER A 151 9.87 -10.46 -13.64
C SER A 151 10.09 -10.02 -15.08
N GLN A 152 10.45 -10.98 -15.95
CA GLN A 152 10.65 -10.71 -17.36
C GLN A 152 9.42 -10.06 -18.00
N GLY A 153 9.64 -9.01 -18.79
CA GLY A 153 8.58 -8.28 -19.49
C GLY A 153 7.68 -7.45 -18.56
N THR A 154 8.02 -7.34 -17.27
CA THR A 154 7.27 -6.56 -16.29
C THR A 154 8.15 -5.44 -15.76
N CYS A 155 7.60 -4.25 -15.61
CA CYS A 155 8.26 -3.12 -14.98
C CYS A 155 7.35 -2.50 -13.91
N PHE A 156 7.92 -2.25 -12.74
CA PHE A 156 7.33 -1.43 -11.69
C PHE A 156 7.84 -0.01 -11.86
N VAL A 157 6.93 0.96 -11.89
CA VAL A 157 7.26 2.39 -11.91
C VAL A 157 6.55 3.06 -10.75
N GLU A 158 7.30 3.66 -9.84
CA GLU A 158 6.76 4.23 -8.60
C GLU A 158 7.03 5.72 -8.58
N GLY A 159 5.97 6.53 -8.64
CA GLY A 159 6.07 7.99 -8.47
C GLY A 159 5.91 8.35 -7.00
N ILE A 160 6.97 8.85 -6.36
CA ILE A 160 7.00 9.14 -4.92
C ILE A 160 6.22 10.40 -4.62
N ILE A 161 5.19 10.26 -3.79
CA ILE A 161 4.26 11.31 -3.40
C ILE A 161 4.42 11.74 -1.94
N GLN A 162 5.13 10.97 -1.12
CA GLN A 162 5.47 11.28 0.26
C GLN A 162 6.76 10.54 0.66
N ARG A 163 7.52 11.12 1.60
CA ARG A 163 8.66 10.50 2.29
C ARG A 163 8.38 10.39 3.78
N ASP A 164 8.92 9.36 4.43
CA ASP A 164 8.81 9.10 5.88
C ASP A 164 7.35 9.05 6.41
N PRO A 165 6.58 7.97 6.13
CA PRO A 165 6.95 6.82 5.31
C PRO A 165 6.88 7.12 3.81
N ASP A 166 7.59 6.32 3.02
CA ASP A 166 7.58 6.39 1.58
C ASP A 166 6.22 5.96 1.02
N ARG A 167 5.60 6.81 0.20
CA ARG A 167 4.35 6.46 -0.49
C ARG A 167 4.44 6.79 -1.96
N SER A 168 3.83 5.94 -2.78
CA SER A 168 3.89 6.05 -4.24
C SER A 168 2.54 5.93 -4.91
N ILE A 169 2.50 6.46 -6.13
CA ILE A 169 1.62 5.96 -7.18
C ILE A 169 2.41 4.86 -7.90
N THR A 170 1.95 3.62 -7.79
CA THR A 170 2.63 2.44 -8.33
C THR A 170 1.98 1.98 -9.62
N LEU A 171 2.80 1.80 -10.66
CA LEU A 171 2.41 1.24 -11.94
C LEU A 171 3.12 -0.10 -12.12
N GLN A 172 2.37 -1.19 -12.18
CA GLN A 172 2.91 -2.49 -12.58
C GLN A 172 2.50 -2.75 -14.03
N VAL A 173 3.43 -2.58 -14.96
CA VAL A 173 3.18 -2.76 -16.40
C VAL A 173 3.82 -4.04 -16.87
N HIS A 174 3.07 -4.88 -17.56
CA HIS A 174 3.57 -6.07 -18.23
C HIS A 174 3.38 -5.93 -19.74
N TRP A 175 4.45 -6.09 -20.51
CA TRP A 175 4.42 -5.98 -21.96
C TRP A 175 5.55 -6.77 -22.64
N ASP A 176 5.22 -7.95 -23.19
CA ASP A 176 6.19 -8.79 -23.92
C ASP A 176 6.60 -8.19 -25.28
N GLY A 177 5.76 -7.31 -25.84
CA GLY A 177 5.91 -6.74 -27.18
C GLY A 177 6.72 -5.45 -27.25
N GLY A 178 7.21 -4.92 -26.12
CA GLY A 178 7.84 -3.61 -26.07
C GLY A 178 8.56 -3.29 -24.76
N ASP A 179 8.80 -2.00 -24.54
CA ASP A 179 9.44 -1.50 -23.31
C ASP A 179 8.37 -1.18 -22.26
N ALA A 180 8.22 -2.07 -21.29
CA ALA A 180 7.26 -1.94 -20.20
C ALA A 180 7.54 -0.72 -19.30
N CYS A 181 8.81 -0.36 -19.09
CA CYS A 181 9.18 0.78 -18.24
C CYS A 181 8.88 2.11 -18.91
N ASP A 182 9.18 2.25 -20.20
CA ASP A 182 8.87 3.46 -20.94
C ASP A 182 7.36 3.66 -21.09
N LEU A 183 6.58 2.57 -21.22
CA LEU A 183 5.13 2.64 -21.13
C LEU A 183 4.69 3.07 -19.71
N GLY A 184 5.22 2.43 -18.67
CA GLY A 184 4.90 2.74 -17.27
C GLY A 184 5.14 4.20 -16.90
N LYS A 185 6.25 4.81 -17.35
CA LYS A 185 6.53 6.24 -17.16
C LYS A 185 5.46 7.12 -17.82
N LYS A 186 5.06 6.83 -19.06
CA LYS A 186 3.98 7.57 -19.75
C LYS A 186 2.63 7.43 -19.07
N LEU A 187 2.32 6.24 -18.54
CA LEU A 187 1.11 6.02 -17.76
C LEU A 187 1.15 6.83 -16.46
N LEU A 188 2.27 6.82 -15.73
CA LEU A 188 2.46 7.65 -14.54
C LEU A 188 2.31 9.14 -14.85
N GLU A 189 2.83 9.64 -15.98
CA GLU A 189 2.60 11.03 -16.41
C GLU A 189 1.11 11.35 -16.59
N SER A 190 0.36 10.43 -17.21
CA SER A 190 -1.08 10.56 -17.41
C SER A 190 -1.84 10.57 -16.09
N VAL A 191 -1.51 9.64 -15.18
CA VAL A 191 -2.11 9.54 -13.85
C VAL A 191 -1.85 10.82 -13.05
N VAL A 192 -0.60 11.28 -12.97
CA VAL A 192 -0.24 12.53 -12.26
C VAL A 192 -0.98 13.73 -12.82
N LYS A 193 -1.04 13.84 -14.15
CA LYS A 193 -1.77 14.92 -14.82
C LYS A 193 -3.26 14.90 -14.47
N ASN A 194 -3.88 13.73 -14.48
CA ASN A 194 -5.31 13.57 -14.23
C ASN A 194 -5.69 13.79 -12.76
N ILE A 195 -4.84 13.35 -11.82
CA ILE A 195 -4.96 13.70 -10.40
C ILE A 195 -4.87 15.21 -10.23
N LYS A 196 -3.83 15.86 -10.78
CA LYS A 196 -3.64 17.32 -10.68
C LYS A 196 -4.78 18.13 -11.28
N ALA A 197 -5.42 17.60 -12.33
CA ALA A 197 -6.60 18.21 -12.93
C ALA A 197 -7.87 18.05 -12.08
N GLY A 198 -7.85 17.27 -11.00
CA GLY A 198 -9.05 16.89 -10.24
C GLY A 198 -10.03 16.08 -11.08
N SER A 199 -9.52 15.38 -12.10
CA SER A 199 -10.33 14.53 -12.96
C SER A 199 -10.48 13.14 -12.33
N SER A 200 -11.57 12.44 -12.68
CA SER A 200 -11.84 11.07 -12.21
C SER A 200 -11.95 10.94 -10.69
N LEU A 201 -13.05 11.48 -10.13
CA LEU A 201 -13.41 11.28 -8.72
C LEU A 201 -14.54 10.26 -8.60
N TYR A 202 -14.54 9.51 -7.50
CA TYR A 202 -15.69 8.69 -7.12
C TYR A 202 -16.95 9.55 -6.97
N ARG A 203 -18.08 9.00 -7.41
CA ARG A 203 -19.38 9.51 -7.01
C ARG A 203 -19.68 9.01 -5.61
N VAL A 204 -19.50 9.88 -4.62
CA VAL A 204 -19.78 9.56 -3.22
C VAL A 204 -21.27 9.66 -2.97
N ALA A 205 -21.96 8.51 -2.95
CA ALA A 205 -23.33 8.44 -2.47
C ALA A 205 -23.37 8.40 -0.93
N GLN A 206 -24.52 8.77 -0.35
CA GLN A 206 -24.72 8.62 1.08
C GLN A 206 -24.56 7.14 1.48
N GLY A 207 -23.84 6.90 2.56
CA GLY A 207 -23.61 5.56 3.10
C GLY A 207 -22.38 4.84 2.56
N ASN A 208 -21.65 5.40 1.58
CA ASN A 208 -20.47 4.74 1.02
C ASN A 208 -19.25 4.81 1.94
N LEU A 209 -18.35 3.82 1.84
CA LEU A 209 -17.10 3.75 2.60
C LEU A 209 -15.96 4.57 2.00
N VAL A 210 -15.98 4.84 0.69
CA VAL A 210 -14.87 5.45 -0.07
C VAL A 210 -14.36 6.79 0.47
N ASN A 211 -15.21 7.57 1.12
CA ASN A 211 -14.83 8.88 1.66
C ASN A 211 -14.59 8.86 3.18
N LEU A 212 -14.68 7.69 3.81
CA LEU A 212 -14.46 7.54 5.24
C LEU A 212 -12.97 7.41 5.52
N ASP A 213 -12.57 7.96 6.66
CA ASP A 213 -11.24 7.76 7.20
C ASP A 213 -11.24 6.49 8.06
N PRO A 214 -10.57 5.40 7.64
CA PRO A 214 -10.50 4.17 8.44
C PRO A 214 -9.87 4.43 9.81
N CYS A 215 -8.95 5.39 9.95
CA CYS A 215 -8.37 5.76 11.25
C CYS A 215 -9.35 6.47 12.19
N ALA A 216 -10.46 7.01 11.69
CA ALA A 216 -11.52 7.55 12.55
C ALA A 216 -12.45 6.45 13.10
N SER A 217 -12.32 5.22 12.62
CA SER A 217 -13.19 4.09 12.99
C SER A 217 -12.93 3.56 14.41
N LEU A 218 -11.73 3.78 14.94
CA LEU A 218 -11.35 3.47 16.32
C LEU A 218 -10.62 4.68 16.90
N SER A 219 -11.00 5.08 18.11
CA SER A 219 -10.15 5.98 18.91
C SER A 219 -8.98 5.19 19.48
N ASP A 220 -7.89 5.89 19.81
CA ASP A 220 -6.73 5.30 20.51
C ASP A 220 -7.16 4.50 21.75
N SER A 221 -8.16 5.00 22.50
CA SER A 221 -8.67 4.32 23.69
C SER A 221 -9.41 3.00 23.39
N GLU A 222 -10.13 2.96 22.26
CA GLU A 222 -10.80 1.74 21.79
C GLU A 222 -9.78 0.74 21.27
N ALA A 223 -8.81 1.18 20.47
CA ALA A 223 -7.70 0.34 20.01
C ALA A 223 -6.91 -0.23 21.20
N THR A 224 -6.60 0.59 22.20
CA THR A 224 -5.95 0.16 23.45
C THR A 224 -6.76 -0.89 24.21
N SER A 225 -8.09 -0.76 24.24
CA SER A 225 -8.96 -1.74 24.90
C SER A 225 -8.93 -3.12 24.21
N VAL A 226 -8.73 -3.12 22.89
CA VAL A 226 -8.59 -4.33 22.06
C VAL A 226 -7.21 -4.93 22.23
N LEU A 227 -6.14 -4.14 22.09
CA LEU A 227 -4.74 -4.58 22.06
C LEU A 227 -4.07 -4.75 23.43
N ALA A 228 -4.80 -4.60 24.54
CA ALA A 228 -4.29 -4.80 25.91
C ALA A 228 -3.01 -3.98 26.25
N GLY A 229 -2.85 -2.80 25.64
CA GLY A 229 -1.74 -1.89 25.83
C GLY A 229 -1.99 -0.55 25.14
N SER A 230 -1.14 0.46 25.39
CA SER A 230 -1.20 1.71 24.62
C SER A 230 -1.11 1.38 23.12
N ALA A 231 -2.03 1.92 22.33
CA ALA A 231 -2.10 1.69 20.89
C ALA A 231 -2.25 3.03 20.18
N LYS A 232 -1.56 3.17 19.06
CA LYS A 232 -1.65 4.35 18.19
C LYS A 232 -1.77 3.90 16.75
N PRO A 233 -2.45 4.69 15.90
CA PRO A 233 -2.42 4.44 14.48
C PRO A 233 -0.96 4.51 14.00
N ASP A 234 -0.55 3.54 13.20
CA ASP A 234 0.76 3.49 12.57
C ASP A 234 0.64 3.59 11.04
N ASP A 235 1.73 3.30 10.32
CA ASP A 235 1.81 3.46 8.88
C ASP A 235 0.73 2.63 8.16
N GLU A 236 -0.30 3.32 7.68
CA GLU A 236 -1.39 2.70 6.90
C GLU A 236 -0.86 2.18 5.56
N ALA A 237 -1.33 1.01 5.10
CA ALA A 237 -0.85 0.41 3.85
C ALA A 237 -1.34 1.16 2.60
N ASP A 238 -2.56 1.71 2.67
CA ASP A 238 -3.25 2.42 1.60
C ASP A 238 -4.28 3.44 2.18
N PRO A 239 -4.98 4.26 1.36
CA PRO A 239 -5.88 5.29 1.87
C PRO A 239 -7.12 4.78 2.61
N HIS A 240 -7.51 3.52 2.43
CA HIS A 240 -8.73 2.91 2.95
C HIS A 240 -8.45 1.86 4.02
N ASP A 241 -7.19 1.72 4.42
CA ASP A 241 -6.72 0.90 5.53
C ASP A 241 -6.25 1.77 6.69
N CYS A 242 -6.42 1.29 7.92
CA CYS A 242 -5.75 1.85 9.09
C CYS A 242 -5.35 0.75 10.04
N ASN A 243 -4.12 0.81 10.53
CA ASN A 243 -3.60 -0.12 11.50
C ASN A 243 -3.23 0.61 12.79
N TRP A 244 -3.44 -0.07 13.91
CA TRP A 244 -2.97 0.35 15.22
C TRP A 244 -2.06 -0.74 15.76
N SER A 245 -0.91 -0.35 16.28
CA SER A 245 0.03 -1.26 16.93
C SER A 245 0.11 -1.01 18.43
N ALA A 246 0.19 -2.09 19.20
CA ALA A 246 0.53 -1.99 20.62
C ALA A 246 1.97 -1.46 20.78
N GLU A 247 2.20 -0.56 21.74
CA GLU A 247 3.56 -0.04 22.02
C GLU A 247 4.53 -1.13 22.48
N SER A 248 4.03 -2.25 23.03
CA SER A 248 4.83 -3.43 23.36
C SER A 248 5.30 -4.23 22.14
N GLY A 249 4.74 -3.94 20.97
CA GLY A 249 4.98 -4.66 19.71
C GLY A 249 4.26 -6.00 19.63
N GLY A 250 4.13 -6.52 18.40
CA GLY A 250 3.65 -7.87 18.11
C GLY A 250 2.13 -8.09 18.18
N GLU A 251 1.36 -7.03 18.45
CA GLU A 251 -0.10 -7.06 18.48
C GLU A 251 -0.63 -5.86 17.68
N THR A 252 -1.54 -6.11 16.75
CA THR A 252 -2.10 -5.08 15.88
C THR A 252 -3.61 -5.24 15.74
N VAL A 253 -4.31 -4.14 15.48
CA VAL A 253 -5.67 -4.15 14.95
C VAL A 253 -5.70 -3.33 13.68
N ARG A 254 -6.25 -3.89 12.62
CA ARG A 254 -6.37 -3.26 11.31
C ARG A 254 -7.83 -3.13 10.92
N VAL A 255 -8.21 -2.00 10.35
CA VAL A 255 -9.52 -1.76 9.76
C VAL A 255 -9.32 -1.40 8.30
N HIS A 256 -9.94 -2.15 7.40
CA HIS A 256 -9.82 -1.97 5.96
C HIS A 256 -11.21 -1.85 5.33
N TYR A 257 -11.39 -0.80 4.53
CA TYR A 257 -12.56 -0.62 3.69
C TYR A 257 -12.18 -0.96 2.25
N LEU A 258 -12.82 -1.98 1.70
CA LEU A 258 -12.45 -2.49 0.38
C LEU A 258 -13.66 -2.78 -0.50
N LEU A 259 -13.38 -3.02 -1.77
CA LEU A 259 -14.35 -3.56 -2.72
C LEU A 259 -14.09 -5.03 -2.98
N GLY A 260 -15.12 -5.86 -2.92
CA GLY A 260 -14.93 -7.28 -3.16
C GLY A 260 -16.22 -8.09 -3.15
N PRO A 261 -16.14 -9.41 -3.42
CA PRO A 261 -17.28 -10.30 -3.35
C PRO A 261 -17.82 -10.43 -1.92
N ASP A 262 -18.95 -11.14 -1.76
CA ASP A 262 -19.45 -11.50 -0.43
C ASP A 262 -18.35 -12.23 0.37
N PRO A 263 -17.93 -11.75 1.55
CA PRO A 263 -16.86 -12.39 2.32
C PRO A 263 -17.12 -13.88 2.57
N SER A 264 -18.38 -14.27 2.78
CA SER A 264 -18.76 -15.67 3.00
C SER A 264 -18.55 -16.58 1.77
N SER A 265 -18.39 -16.00 0.58
CA SER A 265 -18.17 -16.73 -0.67
C SER A 265 -16.69 -16.97 -1.00
N VAL A 266 -15.79 -16.17 -0.41
CA VAL A 266 -14.33 -16.24 -0.64
C VAL A 266 -13.54 -16.71 0.58
N ALA A 267 -14.21 -16.87 1.72
CA ALA A 267 -13.65 -17.46 2.92
C ALA A 267 -12.97 -18.81 2.63
N THR A 268 -11.76 -18.98 3.13
CA THR A 268 -10.92 -20.14 2.81
C THR A 268 -10.83 -21.10 3.99
N GLU A 269 -10.51 -20.59 5.18
CA GLU A 269 -10.14 -21.39 6.34
C GLU A 269 -11.19 -21.31 7.46
N SER A 270 -12.08 -22.30 7.47
CA SER A 270 -13.02 -22.54 8.58
C SER A 270 -13.76 -21.28 9.09
N PRO A 271 -14.42 -20.50 8.20
CA PRO A 271 -15.15 -19.31 8.60
C PRO A 271 -16.24 -19.66 9.61
N LYS A 272 -16.36 -18.84 10.65
CA LYS A 272 -17.43 -18.94 11.63
C LYS A 272 -18.40 -17.78 11.45
N PRO A 273 -19.70 -18.02 11.31
CA PRO A 273 -20.69 -16.94 11.32
C PRO A 273 -20.63 -16.18 12.65
N VAL A 274 -20.63 -14.86 12.58
CA VAL A 274 -20.66 -13.96 13.74
C VAL A 274 -21.68 -12.85 13.56
N LYS A 275 -22.13 -12.28 14.68
CA LYS A 275 -22.97 -11.08 14.68
C LYS A 275 -22.13 -9.86 15.03
N VAL A 276 -21.95 -8.97 14.06
CA VAL A 276 -21.34 -7.64 14.22
C VAL A 276 -22.47 -6.65 14.50
N ASN A 277 -22.82 -6.52 15.77
CA ASN A 277 -24.05 -5.84 16.21
C ASN A 277 -25.29 -6.44 15.52
N SER A 278 -25.97 -5.67 14.67
CA SER A 278 -27.15 -6.11 13.90
C SER A 278 -26.82 -6.74 12.55
N VAL A 279 -25.55 -6.74 12.13
CA VAL A 279 -25.10 -7.22 10.82
C VAL A 279 -24.53 -8.63 10.93
N ASP A 280 -24.81 -9.45 9.91
CA ASP A 280 -24.19 -10.75 9.74
C ASP A 280 -22.78 -10.61 9.12
N GLY A 281 -21.81 -11.25 9.75
CA GLY A 281 -20.44 -11.33 9.24
C GLY A 281 -19.85 -12.72 9.44
N ILE A 282 -18.58 -12.85 9.06
CA ILE A 282 -17.78 -14.04 9.30
C ILE A 282 -16.54 -13.67 10.12
N SER A 283 -16.03 -14.63 10.88
CA SER A 283 -14.70 -14.56 11.50
C SER A 283 -13.83 -15.71 11.00
N GLU A 284 -12.62 -15.42 10.58
CA GLU A 284 -11.64 -16.38 10.09
C GLU A 284 -10.35 -16.24 10.87
N LYS A 285 -9.80 -17.36 11.37
CA LYS A 285 -8.45 -17.36 11.92
C LYS A 285 -7.45 -17.36 10.77
N ASP A 286 -6.33 -16.68 10.96
CA ASP A 286 -5.22 -16.83 10.06
C ASP A 286 -4.63 -18.26 10.17
N SER A 287 -3.81 -18.63 9.18
CA SER A 287 -3.18 -19.96 9.15
C SER A 287 -2.17 -20.18 10.29
N SER A 288 -1.65 -19.10 10.89
CA SER A 288 -0.76 -19.18 12.06
C SER A 288 -1.52 -19.51 13.34
N GLY A 289 -2.82 -19.19 13.38
CA GLY A 289 -3.71 -19.30 14.54
C GLY A 289 -3.56 -18.14 15.52
N ASP A 290 -2.65 -17.20 15.27
CA ASP A 290 -2.36 -16.04 16.10
C ASP A 290 -3.04 -14.76 15.58
N GLY A 291 -3.71 -14.80 14.44
CA GLY A 291 -4.50 -13.70 13.89
C GLY A 291 -5.97 -14.08 13.69
N CYS A 292 -6.84 -13.08 13.59
CA CYS A 292 -8.22 -13.29 13.20
C CYS A 292 -8.80 -12.07 12.47
N THR A 293 -9.51 -12.32 11.39
CA THR A 293 -10.23 -11.31 10.61
C THR A 293 -11.72 -11.48 10.78
N VAL A 294 -12.43 -10.40 11.06
CA VAL A 294 -13.88 -10.31 11.00
C VAL A 294 -14.28 -9.45 9.83
N SER A 295 -15.12 -9.96 8.94
CA SER A 295 -15.53 -9.28 7.73
C SER A 295 -17.04 -9.32 7.51
N TRP A 296 -17.60 -8.26 6.93
CA TRP A 296 -19.01 -8.19 6.59
C TRP A 296 -19.26 -7.27 5.39
N LYS A 297 -20.40 -7.50 4.73
CA LYS A 297 -20.90 -6.62 3.67
C LYS A 297 -21.47 -5.37 4.30
N HIS A 298 -20.96 -4.21 3.89
CA HIS A 298 -21.56 -2.93 4.23
C HIS A 298 -22.73 -2.62 3.30
N LYS A 299 -22.47 -2.60 1.99
CA LYS A 299 -23.45 -2.20 0.97
C LYS A 299 -23.13 -2.83 -0.39
N PRO A 300 -24.11 -3.15 -1.25
CA PRO A 300 -23.84 -3.52 -2.64
C PRO A 300 -23.19 -2.38 -3.42
N VAL A 301 -22.24 -2.68 -4.29
CA VAL A 301 -21.75 -1.68 -5.25
C VAL A 301 -22.81 -1.53 -6.34
N THR A 302 -23.46 -0.37 -6.38
CA THR A 302 -24.48 -0.10 -7.40
C THR A 302 -23.83 0.26 -8.74
N GLY A 303 -24.42 -0.21 -9.84
CA GLY A 303 -23.90 -0.14 -11.22
C GLY A 303 -23.74 1.25 -11.84
N ASP A 304 -23.60 2.30 -11.04
CA ASP A 304 -23.15 3.61 -11.49
C ASP A 304 -21.65 3.63 -11.81
N ASN A 305 -20.91 2.59 -11.39
CA ASN A 305 -19.51 2.36 -11.72
C ASN A 305 -19.40 1.13 -12.65
N PRO A 306 -19.24 1.31 -13.98
CA PRO A 306 -19.22 0.19 -14.93
C PRO A 306 -17.96 -0.69 -14.81
N ASP A 307 -16.93 -0.21 -14.13
CA ASP A 307 -15.65 -0.90 -14.00
C ASP A 307 -15.61 -1.81 -12.76
N VAL A 308 -16.70 -1.88 -11.99
CA VAL A 308 -16.83 -2.78 -10.83
C VAL A 308 -17.72 -3.97 -11.20
N ASP A 309 -17.31 -5.16 -10.76
CA ASP A 309 -18.15 -6.36 -10.88
C ASP A 309 -19.48 -6.14 -10.11
N PRO A 310 -20.64 -6.29 -10.78
CA PRO A 310 -21.94 -6.03 -10.17
C PRO A 310 -22.31 -6.99 -9.02
N SER A 311 -21.53 -8.06 -8.81
CA SER A 311 -21.66 -8.97 -7.66
C SER A 311 -20.91 -8.50 -6.42
N TRP A 312 -20.13 -7.41 -6.52
CA TRP A 312 -19.31 -6.90 -5.42
C TRP A 312 -20.09 -6.02 -4.43
N PHE A 313 -19.51 -5.92 -3.25
CA PHE A 313 -19.94 -5.13 -2.12
C PHE A 313 -18.82 -4.18 -1.69
N GLU A 314 -19.20 -3.09 -1.07
CA GLU A 314 -18.35 -2.42 -0.11
C GLU A 314 -18.25 -3.34 1.11
N VAL A 315 -17.02 -3.75 1.45
CA VAL A 315 -16.71 -4.70 2.52
C VAL A 315 -15.92 -3.99 3.60
N VAL A 316 -16.18 -4.34 4.84
CA VAL A 316 -15.37 -3.92 5.98
C VAL A 316 -14.67 -5.16 6.52
N GLU A 317 -13.36 -5.06 6.65
CA GLU A 317 -12.51 -6.04 7.31
C GLU A 317 -11.91 -5.44 8.57
N VAL A 318 -11.97 -6.20 9.66
CA VAL A 318 -11.28 -5.87 10.90
C VAL A 318 -10.42 -7.05 11.29
N ALA A 319 -9.10 -6.89 11.17
CA ALA A 319 -8.13 -7.92 11.52
C ALA A 319 -7.47 -7.59 12.86
N VAL A 320 -7.21 -8.61 13.67
CA VAL A 320 -6.37 -8.51 14.86
C VAL A 320 -5.30 -9.57 14.75
N ASP A 321 -4.03 -9.16 14.81
CA ASP A 321 -2.88 -10.06 14.85
C ASP A 321 -2.27 -10.10 16.23
N GLY A 322 -1.74 -11.27 16.61
CA GLY A 322 -1.16 -11.54 17.92
C GLY A 322 -2.17 -12.02 18.96
N LYS A 323 -1.74 -12.03 20.23
CA LYS A 323 -2.57 -12.49 21.36
C LYS A 323 -2.78 -11.37 22.38
N PRO A 324 -3.58 -10.34 22.05
CA PRO A 324 -3.81 -9.18 22.92
C PRO A 324 -4.07 -9.54 24.38
N GLY A 325 -3.08 -9.34 25.24
CA GLY A 325 -3.18 -9.64 26.67
C GLY A 325 -3.50 -11.12 26.97
N GLY A 326 -3.07 -12.04 26.09
CA GLY A 326 -3.33 -13.47 26.16
C GLY A 326 -4.74 -13.90 25.76
N LYS A 327 -5.55 -13.00 25.18
CA LYS A 327 -6.93 -13.28 24.73
C LYS A 327 -6.94 -13.98 23.36
N ASP A 328 -8.09 -14.56 23.02
CA ASP A 328 -8.35 -15.10 21.68
C ASP A 328 -8.49 -13.94 20.67
N SER A 329 -7.74 -14.02 19.56
CA SER A 329 -7.71 -13.00 18.51
C SER A 329 -9.07 -12.77 17.86
N CYS A 330 -9.92 -13.81 17.73
CA CYS A 330 -11.26 -13.64 17.16
C CYS A 330 -12.23 -12.93 18.09
N GLU A 331 -12.11 -13.14 19.41
CA GLU A 331 -12.89 -12.37 20.37
C GLU A 331 -12.49 -10.88 20.34
N ALA A 332 -11.19 -10.60 20.23
CA ALA A 332 -10.66 -9.24 20.08
C ALA A 332 -11.12 -8.60 18.76
N ALA A 333 -10.98 -9.29 17.63
CA ALA A 333 -11.41 -8.82 16.31
C ALA A 333 -12.92 -8.57 16.28
N LEU A 334 -13.74 -9.45 16.86
CA LEU A 334 -15.19 -9.23 16.94
C LEU A 334 -15.56 -8.04 17.82
N THR A 335 -14.79 -7.79 18.89
CA THR A 335 -14.97 -6.59 19.72
C THR A 335 -14.66 -5.33 18.93
N ALA A 336 -13.53 -5.29 18.23
CA ALA A 336 -13.15 -4.18 17.36
C ALA A 336 -14.19 -3.96 16.24
N ALA A 337 -14.62 -5.02 15.56
CA ALA A 337 -15.62 -4.97 14.51
C ALA A 337 -16.95 -4.35 14.97
N LYS A 338 -17.40 -4.66 16.19
CA LYS A 338 -18.61 -4.05 16.77
C LYS A 338 -18.43 -2.56 17.05
N LEU A 339 -17.24 -2.12 17.45
CA LEU A 339 -16.93 -0.70 17.65
C LEU A 339 -16.93 0.03 16.30
N VAL A 340 -16.25 -0.53 15.30
CA VAL A 340 -16.22 0.01 13.93
C VAL A 340 -17.62 0.14 13.36
N GLN A 341 -18.41 -0.95 13.38
CA GLN A 341 -19.76 -0.96 12.81
C GLN A 341 -20.68 0.10 13.43
N SER A 342 -20.51 0.42 14.72
CA SER A 342 -21.33 1.42 15.40
C SER A 342 -21.11 2.85 14.92
N LYS A 343 -20.01 3.11 14.20
CA LYS A 343 -19.62 4.42 13.67
C LYS A 343 -19.77 4.53 12.16
N LEU A 344 -20.00 3.41 11.47
CA LEU A 344 -20.25 3.42 10.05
C LEU A 344 -21.59 4.11 9.74
N PRO A 345 -21.69 4.79 8.59
CA PRO A 345 -22.96 5.32 8.14
C PRO A 345 -23.96 4.17 7.89
N ALA A 346 -25.26 4.48 7.94
CA ALA A 346 -26.23 3.49 7.46
C ALA A 346 -26.02 3.22 5.96
N PRO A 347 -26.06 1.95 5.51
CA PRO A 347 -25.87 1.59 4.11
C PRO A 347 -26.99 2.06 3.19
#